data_AF-A0A397AZ48-F1
#
_entry.id   AF-A0A397AZ48-F1
#
_cell.length_a   1.000
_cell.length_b   1.000
_cell.length_c   1.000
_cell.angle_alpha   90.00
_cell.angle_beta   90.00
_cell.angle_gamma   90.00
#
_symmetry.space_group_name_H-M   'P 1'
#
loop_
_entity.id
_entity.type
_entity.pdbx_description
1 polymer ?
#
loop_
_entity_poly.entity_id
_entity_poly.type
_entity_poly.pdbx_seq_one_letter_code
_entity_poly.pdbx_strand_id
1 'polypeptide(L)'
;MDSGMNENRQHATLDSLIDNQLSESTRICYNSKLNQVVEWVKGQSRYELLKDDGSLDLNNFQYSDFMDFAVWKYKHSKCRVDTISGYRSAMRYYFEREGSKTDQSGSKRRDPRHIYSNPMEARSCVFLAIAIYLACHPQLSMGKLFPGAAQKDRFGKQLAKLLSHPDPTCGRSEYGTHSI
;
A
#
# COMPACT_ATOMS: atom_id res chain seq x y z
N MET A 1 -45.48 -9.84 8.02
CA MET A 1 -44.51 -8.91 8.62
C MET A 1 -43.33 -9.73 9.09
N ASP A 2 -42.33 -9.99 8.24
CA ASP A 2 -40.99 -10.40 8.69
C ASP A 2 -40.00 -10.34 7.51
N SER A 3 -39.47 -9.15 7.22
CA SER A 3 -38.39 -8.97 6.22
C SER A 3 -37.32 -7.99 6.71
N GLY A 4 -37.18 -7.84 8.04
CA GLY A 4 -36.25 -6.88 8.66
C GLY A 4 -35.00 -7.50 9.31
N MET A 5 -34.88 -8.82 9.37
CA MET A 5 -33.83 -9.49 10.18
C MET A 5 -32.61 -10.02 9.39
N ASN A 6 -32.60 -9.95 8.06
CA ASN A 6 -31.54 -10.57 7.25
C ASN A 6 -30.46 -9.59 6.76
N GLU A 7 -30.79 -8.31 6.52
CA GLU A 7 -29.81 -7.31 6.04
C GLU A 7 -28.82 -6.89 7.14
N ASN A 8 -29.28 -6.73 8.39
CA ASN A 8 -28.42 -6.39 9.53
C ASN A 8 -27.37 -7.46 9.84
N ARG A 9 -27.69 -8.74 9.60
CA ARG A 9 -26.79 -9.85 9.89
C ARG A 9 -25.65 -9.95 8.88
N GLN A 10 -25.92 -9.62 7.62
CA GLN A 10 -24.90 -9.60 6.56
C GLN A 10 -23.94 -8.41 6.72
N HIS A 11 -24.46 -7.22 7.07
CA HIS A 11 -23.63 -6.04 7.31
C HIS A 11 -22.69 -6.23 8.51
N ALA A 12 -23.20 -6.77 9.63
CA ALA A 12 -22.40 -7.08 10.81
C ALA A 12 -21.30 -8.13 10.53
N THR A 13 -21.53 -9.04 9.57
CA THR A 13 -20.54 -10.06 9.19
C THR A 13 -19.43 -9.46 8.31
N LEU A 14 -19.76 -8.58 7.37
CA LEU A 14 -18.77 -7.89 6.55
C LEU A 14 -17.93 -6.89 7.37
N ASP A 15 -18.58 -6.12 8.24
CA ASP A 15 -17.90 -5.16 9.12
C ASP A 15 -16.98 -5.88 10.12
N SER A 16 -17.39 -7.04 10.67
CA SER A 16 -16.52 -7.85 11.54
C SER A 16 -15.38 -8.55 10.81
N LEU A 17 -15.54 -8.91 9.53
CA LEU A 17 -14.46 -9.41 8.68
C LEU A 17 -13.44 -8.32 8.34
N ILE A 18 -13.89 -7.10 8.09
CA ILE A 18 -13.03 -5.93 7.86
C ILE A 18 -12.31 -5.53 9.14
N ASP A 19 -13.00 -5.52 10.27
CA ASP A 19 -12.42 -5.14 11.57
C ASP A 19 -11.41 -6.19 12.09
N ASN A 20 -11.46 -7.44 11.60
CA ASN A 20 -10.44 -8.47 11.85
C ASN A 20 -9.12 -8.26 11.09
N GLN A 21 -9.02 -7.30 10.15
CA GLN A 21 -7.78 -7.05 9.40
C GLN A 21 -6.66 -6.45 10.26
N LEU A 22 -6.98 -5.87 11.42
CA LEU A 22 -6.01 -5.31 12.35
C LEU A 22 -6.28 -5.80 13.76
N SER A 23 -5.20 -6.00 14.52
CA SER A 23 -5.35 -6.13 15.97
C SER A 23 -5.97 -4.86 16.55
N GLU A 24 -6.73 -5.02 17.63
CA GLU A 24 -7.34 -3.89 18.35
C GLU A 24 -6.28 -2.86 18.78
N SER A 25 -5.13 -3.32 19.24
CA SER A 25 -3.99 -2.46 19.58
C SER A 25 -3.48 -1.62 18.40
N THR A 26 -3.46 -2.19 17.19
CA THR A 26 -3.02 -1.47 15.98
C THR A 26 -4.06 -0.44 15.56
N ARG A 27 -5.35 -0.79 15.65
CA ARG A 27 -6.47 0.13 15.39
C ARG A 27 -6.43 1.34 16.33
N ILE A 28 -6.20 1.13 17.62
CA ILE A 28 -6.02 2.21 18.61
C ILE A 28 -4.82 3.09 18.25
N CYS A 29 -3.69 2.49 17.90
CA CYS A 29 -2.49 3.22 17.48
C CYS A 29 -2.75 4.08 16.22
N TYR A 30 -3.47 3.53 15.24
CA TYR A 30 -3.81 4.21 14.00
C TYR A 30 -4.79 5.37 14.21
N ASN A 31 -5.82 5.17 15.03
CA ASN A 31 -6.73 6.25 15.45
C ASN A 31 -5.96 7.38 16.15
N SER A 32 -5.06 7.04 17.07
CA SER A 32 -4.23 8.04 17.76
C SER A 32 -3.35 8.85 16.78
N LYS A 33 -2.83 8.20 15.75
CA LYS A 33 -2.04 8.86 14.70
C LYS A 33 -2.90 9.80 13.84
N LEU A 34 -4.09 9.38 13.44
CA LEU A 34 -5.04 10.22 12.71
C LEU A 34 -5.44 11.46 13.52
N ASN A 35 -5.75 11.27 14.81
CA ASN A 35 -6.10 12.39 15.68
C ASN A 35 -4.98 13.43 15.75
N GLN A 36 -3.72 13.01 15.76
CA GLN A 36 -2.59 13.95 15.70
C GLN A 36 -2.49 14.70 14.36
N VAL A 37 -2.91 14.08 13.26
CA VAL A 37 -3.02 14.78 11.96
C VAL A 37 -4.16 15.78 12.00
N VAL A 38 -5.32 15.41 12.54
CA VAL A 38 -6.48 16.31 12.72
C VAL A 38 -6.12 17.52 13.59
N GLU A 39 -5.44 17.30 14.71
CA GLU A 39 -4.99 18.41 15.58
C GLU A 39 -3.98 19.31 14.87
N TRP A 40 -3.11 18.74 14.02
CA TRP A 40 -2.24 19.55 13.18
C TRP A 40 -3.03 20.38 12.14
N VAL A 41 -4.01 19.78 11.46
CA VAL A 41 -4.88 20.48 10.50
C VAL A 41 -5.60 21.65 11.17
N LYS A 42 -6.18 21.44 12.35
CA LYS A 42 -6.81 22.49 13.16
C LYS A 42 -5.81 23.59 13.52
N GLY A 43 -4.60 23.21 13.93
CA GLY A 43 -3.52 24.16 14.26
C GLY A 43 -3.01 24.97 13.07
N GLN A 44 -3.20 24.49 11.84
CA GLN A 44 -2.92 25.25 10.60
C GLN A 44 -4.15 26.00 10.07
N SER A 45 -5.29 25.96 10.77
CA SER A 45 -6.57 26.53 10.35
C SER A 45 -7.09 26.01 8.99
N ARG A 46 -6.72 24.78 8.62
CA ARG A 46 -7.07 24.13 7.35
C ARG A 46 -8.37 23.34 7.44
N TYR A 47 -9.45 24.00 7.86
CA TYR A 47 -10.73 23.34 8.14
C TYR A 47 -11.38 22.72 6.89
N GLU A 48 -10.96 23.11 5.68
CA GLU A 48 -11.37 22.49 4.42
C GLU A 48 -10.99 21.00 4.30
N LEU A 49 -10.01 20.56 5.10
CA LEU A 49 -9.56 19.17 5.16
C LEU A 49 -10.32 18.33 6.20
N LEU A 50 -11.31 18.91 6.88
CA LEU A 50 -12.13 18.24 7.87
C LEU A 50 -13.56 18.09 7.37
N LYS A 51 -14.19 16.98 7.76
CA LYS A 51 -15.64 16.79 7.61
C LYS A 51 -16.39 17.58 8.69
N ASP A 52 -17.70 17.68 8.54
CA ASP A 52 -18.58 18.37 9.50
C ASP A 52 -18.52 17.79 10.92
N ASP A 53 -18.17 16.51 11.07
CA ASP A 53 -17.99 15.83 12.36
C ASP A 53 -16.62 16.09 13.01
N GLY A 54 -15.75 16.87 12.36
CA GLY A 54 -14.39 17.18 12.81
C GLY A 54 -13.37 16.08 12.56
N SER A 55 -13.74 14.99 11.87
CA SER A 55 -12.81 13.97 11.38
C SER A 55 -12.11 14.43 10.10
N LEU A 56 -11.00 13.77 9.75
CA LEU A 56 -10.25 14.09 8.54
C LEU A 56 -11.06 13.71 7.30
N ASP A 57 -11.24 14.64 6.35
CA ASP A 57 -11.83 14.34 5.06
C ASP A 57 -10.80 13.74 4.11
N LEU A 58 -10.81 12.42 3.96
CA LEU A 58 -9.86 11.71 3.10
C LEU A 58 -10.11 11.96 1.60
N ASN A 59 -11.25 12.54 1.20
CA ASN A 59 -11.46 12.91 -0.20
C ASN A 59 -10.71 14.20 -0.57
N ASN A 60 -10.63 15.14 0.38
CA ASN A 60 -9.94 16.42 0.20
C ASN A 60 -8.48 16.36 0.66
N PHE A 61 -8.14 15.49 1.61
CA PHE A 61 -6.79 15.35 2.12
C PHE A 61 -5.85 14.70 1.09
N GLN A 62 -4.85 15.44 0.63
CA GLN A 62 -3.93 15.00 -0.41
C GLN A 62 -2.57 14.54 0.14
N TYR A 63 -1.78 13.92 -0.75
CA TYR A 63 -0.41 13.52 -0.40
C TYR A 63 0.48 14.70 -0.02
N SER A 64 0.29 15.86 -0.64
CA SER A 64 0.99 17.10 -0.28
C SER A 64 0.75 17.50 1.17
N ASP A 65 -0.48 17.37 1.65
CA ASP A 65 -0.85 17.71 3.03
C ASP A 65 -0.18 16.76 4.03
N PHE A 66 -0.06 15.47 3.66
CA PHE A 66 0.71 14.51 4.45
C PHE A 66 2.21 14.86 4.48
N MET A 67 2.78 15.33 3.36
CA MET A 67 4.18 15.77 3.33
C MET A 67 4.39 17.00 4.22
N ASP A 68 3.48 17.96 4.18
CA ASP A 68 3.53 19.16 5.04
C ASP A 68 3.44 18.77 6.52
N PHE A 69 2.53 17.87 6.88
CA PHE A 69 2.45 17.28 8.21
C PHE A 69 3.76 16.59 8.60
N ALA A 70 4.32 15.76 7.72
CA ALA A 70 5.55 15.00 8.01
C ALA A 70 6.74 15.93 8.26
N VAL A 71 6.90 16.96 7.42
CA VAL A 71 7.93 18.00 7.59
C VAL A 71 7.70 18.78 8.88
N TRP A 72 6.47 19.21 9.15
CA TRP A 72 6.11 19.90 10.39
C TRP A 72 6.43 19.05 11.62
N LYS A 73 6.01 17.78 11.64
CA LYS A 73 6.19 16.85 12.76
C LYS A 73 7.67 16.56 13.00
N TYR A 74 8.45 16.40 11.94
CA TYR A 74 9.90 16.24 12.04
C TYR A 74 10.56 17.47 12.67
N LYS A 75 10.17 18.68 12.25
CA LYS A 75 10.70 19.94 12.80
C LYS A 75 10.30 20.17 14.26
N HIS A 76 9.05 19.88 14.64
CA HIS A 76 8.51 20.20 15.98
C HIS A 76 8.82 19.14 17.03
N SER A 77 8.97 17.87 16.63
CA SER A 77 9.14 16.76 17.58
C SER A 77 10.47 16.02 17.44
N LYS A 78 11.33 16.39 16.46
CA LYS A 78 12.54 15.65 16.06
C LYS A 78 12.29 14.14 15.98
N CYS A 79 11.11 13.76 15.47
CA CYS A 79 10.69 12.38 15.49
C CYS A 79 11.53 11.54 14.52
N ARG A 80 11.77 10.30 14.90
CA ARG A 80 12.49 9.33 14.06
C ARG A 80 11.67 9.01 12.80
N VAL A 81 12.36 8.62 11.72
CA VAL A 81 11.74 8.29 10.42
C VAL A 81 10.74 7.12 10.53
N ASP A 82 10.97 6.19 11.45
CA ASP A 82 10.05 5.09 11.78
C ASP A 82 8.68 5.58 12.27
N THR A 83 8.66 6.66 13.04
CA THR A 83 7.46 7.28 13.58
C THR A 83 6.63 7.88 12.46
N ILE A 84 7.27 8.57 11.50
CA ILE A 84 6.67 9.09 10.27
C ILE A 84 6.11 7.94 9.41
N SER A 85 6.88 6.86 9.25
CA SER A 85 6.41 5.66 8.55
C SER A 85 5.13 5.10 9.19
N GLY A 86 5.02 5.14 10.51
CA GLY A 86 3.81 4.72 11.21
C GLY A 86 2.59 5.59 10.88
N TYR A 87 2.74 6.91 10.68
CA TYR A 87 1.63 7.75 10.21
C TYR A 87 1.24 7.41 8.78
N ARG A 88 2.22 7.19 7.90
CA ARG A 88 1.96 6.75 6.52
C ARG A 88 1.14 5.46 6.49
N SER A 89 1.50 4.48 7.32
CA SER A 89 0.77 3.21 7.41
C SER A 89 -0.67 3.40 7.89
N ALA A 90 -0.87 4.24 8.91
CA ALA A 90 -2.21 4.57 9.40
C ALA A 90 -3.05 5.25 8.30
N MET A 91 -2.51 6.29 7.66
CA MET A 91 -3.22 7.00 6.58
C MET A 91 -3.60 6.05 5.45
N ARG A 92 -2.63 5.26 4.95
CA ARG A 92 -2.87 4.26 3.91
C ARG A 92 -4.03 3.33 4.26
N TYR A 93 -4.07 2.82 5.48
CA TYR A 93 -5.15 1.96 5.95
C TYR A 93 -6.52 2.63 5.86
N TYR A 94 -6.66 3.91 6.28
CA TYR A 94 -7.95 4.59 6.20
C TYR A 94 -8.36 4.95 4.77
N PHE A 95 -7.41 5.32 3.90
CA PHE A 95 -7.68 5.51 2.47
C PHE A 95 -8.18 4.20 1.82
N GLU A 96 -7.54 3.07 2.15
CA GLU A 96 -7.95 1.75 1.66
C GLU A 96 -9.33 1.35 2.22
N ARG A 97 -9.63 1.68 3.48
CA ARG A 97 -10.91 1.38 4.15
C ARG A 97 -12.08 2.25 3.66
N GLU A 98 -11.91 3.57 3.53
CA GLU A 98 -12.95 4.47 2.98
C GLU A 98 -13.16 4.25 1.49
N GLY A 99 -12.07 3.98 0.77
CA GLY A 99 -12.13 3.40 -0.56
C GLY A 99 -13.04 2.18 -0.51
N SER A 100 -12.72 1.18 0.31
CA SER A 100 -13.43 -0.10 0.42
C SER A 100 -14.96 0.06 0.46
N LYS A 101 -15.45 0.98 1.29
CA LYS A 101 -16.88 1.22 1.55
C LYS A 101 -17.63 1.94 0.42
N THR A 102 -16.95 2.64 -0.49
CA THR A 102 -17.57 3.46 -1.56
C THR A 102 -17.62 2.80 -2.94
N ASP A 103 -17.12 1.57 -3.09
CA ASP A 103 -17.13 0.85 -4.38
C ASP A 103 -17.97 -0.42 -4.28
N GLN A 104 -19.27 -0.22 -4.17
CA GLN A 104 -20.22 -1.32 -4.36
C GLN A 104 -20.18 -1.90 -5.78
N SER A 105 -19.54 -1.19 -6.74
CA SER A 105 -19.42 -1.60 -8.14
C SER A 105 -18.24 -2.50 -8.46
N GLY A 106 -17.29 -2.68 -7.55
CA GLY A 106 -16.04 -3.42 -7.78
C GLY A 106 -15.16 -2.87 -8.90
N SER A 107 -15.34 -1.61 -9.28
CA SER A 107 -14.70 -1.01 -10.46
C SER A 107 -13.29 -0.47 -10.17
N LYS A 108 -12.94 -0.24 -8.91
CA LYS A 108 -11.59 0.18 -8.51
C LYS A 108 -10.74 -1.05 -8.30
N ARG A 109 -9.64 -1.19 -9.06
CA ARG A 109 -8.64 -2.24 -8.87
C ARG A 109 -8.02 -2.13 -7.47
N ARG A 110 -8.44 -3.00 -6.56
CA ARG A 110 -8.11 -2.95 -5.13
C ARG A 110 -7.03 -3.92 -4.68
N ASP A 111 -6.77 -4.98 -5.43
CA ASP A 111 -5.78 -5.93 -4.99
C ASP A 111 -4.37 -5.43 -5.31
N PRO A 112 -3.41 -5.54 -4.36
CA PRO A 112 -2.01 -5.60 -4.71
C PRO A 112 -1.87 -6.59 -5.85
N ARG A 113 -1.26 -6.20 -6.97
CA ARG A 113 -1.06 -7.13 -8.10
C ARG A 113 -0.38 -8.40 -7.56
N HIS A 114 -1.14 -9.48 -7.45
CA HIS A 114 -0.61 -10.78 -7.08
C HIS A 114 0.28 -11.21 -8.24
N ILE A 115 1.59 -11.16 -8.04
CA ILE A 115 2.56 -11.69 -8.99
C ILE A 115 2.61 -13.19 -8.72
N TYR A 116 1.96 -13.97 -9.56
CA TYR A 116 2.07 -15.42 -9.50
C TYR A 116 3.42 -15.86 -10.07
N SER A 117 4.01 -16.88 -9.45
CA SER A 117 5.14 -17.58 -10.06
C SER A 117 4.66 -18.30 -11.32
N ASN A 118 5.19 -17.94 -12.50
CA ASN A 118 5.02 -18.71 -13.72
C ASN A 118 6.21 -19.68 -13.84
N PRO A 119 6.01 -20.99 -13.60
CA PRO A 119 7.08 -21.98 -13.69
C PRO A 119 7.50 -22.29 -15.13
N MET A 120 6.74 -21.84 -16.14
CA MET A 120 6.97 -22.18 -17.54
C MET A 120 7.75 -21.10 -18.32
N GLU A 121 7.81 -19.87 -17.80
CA GLU A 121 8.48 -18.78 -18.50
C GLU A 121 9.23 -17.84 -17.54
N ALA A 122 10.56 -17.97 -17.53
CA ALA A 122 11.41 -17.16 -16.66
C ALA A 122 11.47 -15.68 -17.09
N ARG A 123 11.19 -15.36 -18.36
CA ARG A 123 11.19 -13.97 -18.85
C ARG A 123 10.07 -13.13 -18.26
N SER A 124 8.90 -13.73 -18.06
CA SER A 124 7.72 -13.05 -17.49
C SER A 124 7.60 -13.23 -15.97
N CYS A 125 8.31 -14.21 -15.38
CA CYS A 125 8.30 -14.45 -13.94
C CYS A 125 9.63 -14.14 -13.24
N VAL A 126 9.63 -13.02 -12.51
CA VAL A 126 10.77 -12.59 -11.69
C VAL A 126 11.20 -13.65 -10.65
N PHE A 127 10.25 -14.38 -10.07
CA PHE A 127 10.57 -15.41 -9.08
C PHE A 127 11.30 -16.60 -9.69
N LEU A 128 10.84 -17.08 -10.86
CA LEU A 128 11.50 -18.17 -11.57
C LEU A 128 12.89 -17.72 -12.08
N ALA A 129 12.99 -16.50 -12.62
CA ALA A 129 14.27 -15.95 -13.07
C ALA A 129 15.30 -15.89 -11.93
N ILE A 130 14.90 -15.42 -10.74
CA ILE A 130 15.77 -15.38 -9.57
C ILE A 130 16.12 -16.80 -9.09
N ALA A 131 15.15 -17.72 -9.07
CA ALA A 131 15.39 -19.10 -8.66
C ALA A 131 16.41 -19.80 -9.56
N ILE A 132 16.27 -19.69 -10.88
CA ILE A 132 17.23 -20.23 -11.85
C ILE A 132 18.60 -19.57 -11.65
N TYR A 133 18.64 -18.24 -11.50
CA TYR A 133 19.89 -17.52 -11.28
C TYR A 133 20.63 -18.03 -10.04
N LEU A 134 19.94 -18.18 -8.90
CA LEU A 134 20.53 -18.67 -7.66
C LEU A 134 21.01 -20.13 -7.80
N ALA A 135 20.23 -20.99 -8.44
CA ALA A 135 20.61 -22.38 -8.71
C ALA A 135 21.88 -22.48 -9.57
N CYS A 136 22.06 -21.57 -10.52
CA CYS A 136 23.25 -21.51 -11.38
C CYS A 136 24.47 -20.84 -10.71
N HIS A 137 24.32 -20.23 -9.52
CA HIS A 137 25.40 -19.53 -8.81
C HIS A 137 25.56 -20.05 -7.37
N PRO A 138 25.91 -21.34 -7.16
CA PRO A 138 26.01 -21.96 -5.84
C PRO A 138 27.09 -21.33 -4.94
N GLN A 139 28.05 -20.60 -5.50
CA GLN A 139 29.11 -19.89 -4.80
C GLN A 139 28.66 -18.59 -4.09
N LEU A 140 27.38 -18.22 -4.20
CA LEU A 140 26.84 -17.05 -3.50
C LEU A 140 26.76 -17.31 -1.99
N SER A 141 27.38 -16.44 -1.21
CA SER A 141 27.29 -16.51 0.25
C SER A 141 25.83 -16.28 0.70
N MET A 142 25.40 -17.02 1.73
CA MET A 142 24.08 -16.88 2.33
C MET A 142 23.73 -15.39 2.59
N GLY A 143 22.52 -14.99 2.19
CA GLY A 143 22.03 -13.61 2.32
C GLY A 143 22.42 -12.66 1.17
N LYS A 144 23.18 -13.10 0.17
CA LYS A 144 23.45 -12.31 -1.05
C LYS A 144 22.61 -12.81 -2.22
N LEU A 145 21.96 -11.88 -2.92
CA LEU A 145 21.23 -12.20 -4.16
C LEU A 145 22.12 -12.10 -5.40
N PHE A 146 23.18 -11.27 -5.35
CA PHE A 146 24.10 -11.04 -6.46
C PHE A 146 25.55 -10.95 -5.97
N PRO A 147 26.57 -11.19 -6.82
CA PRO A 147 27.97 -11.00 -6.45
C PRO A 147 28.31 -9.55 -6.05
N GLY A 148 29.30 -9.35 -5.18
CA GLY A 148 29.82 -8.03 -4.79
C GLY A 148 28.98 -7.26 -3.75
N ALA A 149 29.50 -6.09 -3.31
CA ALA A 149 28.91 -5.22 -2.28
C ALA A 149 27.81 -4.27 -2.83
N ALA A 150 27.00 -3.60 -2.01
CA ALA A 150 26.01 -2.62 -2.47
C ALA A 150 25.04 -3.14 -3.56
N GLN A 151 24.55 -4.38 -3.40
CA GLN A 151 23.72 -5.08 -4.39
C GLN A 151 22.45 -4.32 -4.77
N LYS A 152 21.79 -3.73 -3.77
CA LYS A 152 20.58 -2.92 -3.95
C LYS A 152 20.82 -1.75 -4.91
N ASP A 153 21.89 -0.99 -4.69
CA ASP A 153 22.16 0.22 -5.47
C ASP A 153 22.55 -0.12 -6.90
N ARG A 154 23.35 -1.17 -7.11
CA ARG A 154 23.70 -1.63 -8.45
C ARG A 154 22.50 -2.17 -9.21
N PHE A 155 21.70 -3.01 -8.56
CA PHE A 155 20.48 -3.54 -9.17
C PHE A 155 19.51 -2.40 -9.51
N GLY A 156 19.28 -1.47 -8.58
CA GLY A 156 18.43 -0.31 -8.78
C GLY A 156 18.87 0.56 -9.97
N LYS A 157 20.18 0.82 -10.11
CA LYS A 157 20.74 1.57 -11.26
C LYS A 157 20.49 0.87 -12.60
N GLN A 158 20.71 -0.45 -12.65
CA GLN A 158 20.48 -1.22 -13.88
C GLN A 158 18.99 -1.31 -14.22
N LEU A 159 18.14 -1.54 -13.22
CA LEU A 159 16.69 -1.56 -13.40
C LEU A 159 16.17 -0.20 -13.88
N ALA A 160 16.61 0.90 -13.28
CA ALA A 160 16.25 2.24 -13.71
C ALA A 160 16.66 2.52 -15.16
N LYS A 161 17.85 2.06 -15.57
CA LYS A 161 18.32 2.18 -16.96
C LYS A 161 17.45 1.40 -17.95
N LEU A 162 17.06 0.17 -17.59
CA LEU A 162 16.16 -0.66 -18.40
C LEU A 162 14.76 -0.02 -18.53
N LEU A 163 14.21 0.50 -17.45
CA LEU A 163 12.90 1.16 -17.46
C LEU A 163 12.90 2.49 -18.25
N SER A 164 14.06 3.13 -18.34
CA SER A 164 14.25 4.38 -19.10
C SER A 164 14.39 4.15 -20.62
N HIS A 165 14.63 2.89 -21.03
CA HIS A 165 14.68 2.47 -22.44
C HIS A 165 13.84 1.21 -22.60
N PRO A 166 12.50 1.33 -22.58
CA PRO A 166 11.63 0.17 -22.74
C PRO A 166 11.86 -0.45 -24.12
N ASP A 167 12.35 -1.69 -24.12
CA ASP A 167 12.41 -2.51 -25.33
C ASP A 167 10.97 -2.78 -25.80
N PRO A 168 10.60 -2.40 -27.05
CA PRO A 168 9.25 -2.60 -27.57
C PRO A 168 8.83 -4.08 -27.68
N THR A 169 9.76 -5.03 -27.51
CA THR A 169 9.45 -6.47 -27.54
C THR A 169 8.86 -7.02 -26.23
N CYS A 170 9.03 -6.33 -25.09
CA CYS A 170 8.63 -6.83 -23.77
C CYS A 170 7.16 -6.52 -23.38
N GLY A 171 6.38 -5.97 -24.31
CA GLY A 171 5.01 -5.50 -24.06
C GLY A 171 3.96 -5.98 -25.06
N ARG A 172 4.16 -7.11 -25.77
CA ARG A 172 3.08 -7.65 -26.61
C ARG A 172 1.88 -8.00 -25.73
N SER A 173 0.80 -7.29 -26.00
CA SER A 173 -0.52 -7.34 -25.38
C SER A 173 -1.29 -8.64 -25.72
N GLU A 174 -0.68 -9.81 -25.53
CA GLU A 174 -1.30 -11.10 -25.87
C GLU A 174 -1.82 -11.90 -24.67
N TYR A 175 -1.65 -11.43 -23.43
CA TYR A 175 -2.31 -12.05 -22.28
C TYR A 175 -3.72 -11.47 -22.09
N GLY A 176 -4.59 -11.78 -23.05
CA GLY A 176 -6.04 -11.74 -22.83
C GLY A 176 -6.42 -12.85 -21.86
N THR A 177 -7.15 -12.50 -20.81
CA THR A 177 -7.77 -13.46 -19.90
C THR A 177 -8.85 -14.25 -20.64
N HIS A 178 -8.48 -15.35 -21.28
CA HIS A 178 -9.44 -16.40 -21.62
C HIS A 178 -9.75 -17.18 -20.34
N SER A 179 -10.78 -16.74 -19.62
CA SER A 179 -11.42 -17.59 -18.61
C SER A 179 -12.04 -18.79 -19.33
N ILE A 180 -11.67 -19.99 -18.88
CA ILE A 180 -12.43 -21.23 -19.07
C ILE A 180 -13.51 -21.28 -17.99
#